data_AF-A0A9P9I0U0-F1
#
_entry.id   AF-A0A9P9I0U0-F1
#
_cell.length_a   1.000
_cell.length_b   1.000
_cell.length_c   1.000
_cell.angle_alpha   90.00
_cell.angle_beta   90.00
_cell.angle_gamma   90.00
#
_symmetry.space_group_name_H-M   'P 1'
#
loop_
_entity.id
_entity.type
_entity.pdbx_description
1 polymer ?
#
loop_
_entity_poly.entity_id
_entity_poly.type
_entity_poly.pdbx_seq_one_letter_code
_entity_poly.pdbx_strand_id
1 'polypeptide(L)'
;MHSFFIVLAALCALAGHALALNITFGGETNITASTFFSFPPGPYTQPCGAAFCDVAVSAISECAADDNSCLCSADTSKKINDCEQCLFEYFIRTDTVPSDHKLGASTAVTAYATACKTDANITLALGLTLPSSWQGSQVLVLNTPVTVLAVGFGGILGMGLLYIMSNLS
;
A
#
# COMPACT_ATOMS: atom_id res chain seq x y z
N MET A 1 1.33 45.42 19.12
CA MET A 1 2.34 45.01 18.11
C MET A 1 2.76 43.54 18.22
N HIS A 2 2.58 42.86 19.36
CA HIS A 2 2.93 41.43 19.50
C HIS A 2 1.98 40.45 18.76
N SER A 3 0.69 40.77 18.58
CA SER A 3 -0.26 39.86 17.89
C SER A 3 0.01 39.70 16.38
N PHE A 4 0.62 40.69 15.72
CA PHE A 4 0.88 40.62 14.27
C PHE A 4 2.02 39.64 13.94
N PHE A 5 3.02 39.53 14.81
CA PHE A 5 4.13 38.59 14.65
C PHE A 5 3.71 37.13 14.85
N ILE A 6 2.75 36.86 15.74
CA ILE A 6 2.24 35.49 15.96
C ILE A 6 1.44 34.99 14.75
N VAL A 7 0.61 35.86 14.15
CA VAL A 7 -0.16 35.51 12.95
C VAL A 7 0.75 35.30 11.73
N LEU A 8 1.82 36.11 11.59
CA LEU A 8 2.79 35.95 10.51
C LEU A 8 3.63 34.67 10.66
N ALA A 9 4.03 34.32 11.89
CA ALA A 9 4.74 33.06 12.16
C ALA A 9 3.85 31.83 11.89
N ALA A 10 2.57 31.90 12.25
CA ALA A 10 1.61 30.83 11.95
C ALA A 10 1.34 30.69 10.45
N LEU A 11 1.29 31.79 9.69
CA LEU A 11 1.16 31.78 8.23
C LEU A 11 2.41 31.23 7.53
N CYS A 12 3.61 31.53 8.02
CA CYS A 12 4.84 30.91 7.49
C CYS A 12 4.93 29.41 7.82
N ALA A 13 4.49 28.98 9.01
CA ALA A 13 4.41 27.56 9.36
C ALA A 13 3.36 26.80 8.53
N LEU A 14 2.24 27.45 8.18
CA LEU A 14 1.24 26.90 7.25
C LEU A 14 1.71 26.91 5.79
N ALA A 15 2.48 27.92 5.36
CA ALA A 15 2.99 28.00 3.99
C ALA A 15 4.06 26.93 3.70
N GLY A 16 4.85 26.53 4.69
CA GLY A 16 5.76 25.38 4.59
C GLY A 16 5.04 24.03 4.44
N HIS A 17 3.75 23.94 4.77
CA HIS A 17 2.97 22.72 4.46
C HIS A 17 2.64 22.55 2.97
N ALA A 18 2.83 23.59 2.15
CA ALA A 18 2.51 23.57 0.72
C ALA A 18 3.72 23.27 -0.19
N LEU A 19 4.94 23.22 0.35
CA LEU A 19 6.20 22.90 -0.35
C LEU A 19 6.79 21.56 0.08
N ALA A 20 5.94 20.70 0.65
CA ALA A 20 6.29 19.36 1.06
C ALA A 20 6.45 18.40 -0.13
N LEU A 21 7.34 17.40 0.06
CA LEU A 21 7.65 16.31 -0.86
C LEU A 21 6.44 15.90 -1.74
N ASN A 22 6.57 16.02 -3.06
CA ASN A 22 5.47 15.80 -3.99
C ASN A 22 5.40 14.33 -4.38
N ILE A 23 4.46 13.60 -3.80
CA ILE A 23 4.23 12.19 -4.13
C ILE A 23 3.09 12.08 -5.13
N THR A 24 3.37 11.50 -6.29
CA THR A 24 2.36 11.21 -7.32
C THR A 24 1.88 9.78 -7.21
N PHE A 25 0.59 9.56 -6.95
CA PHE A 25 0.00 8.23 -6.85
C PHE A 25 -1.39 8.19 -7.51
N GLY A 26 -1.68 7.16 -8.31
CA GLY A 26 -3.04 6.92 -8.81
C GLY A 26 -3.62 8.00 -9.73
N GLY A 27 -2.79 8.87 -10.31
CA GLY A 27 -3.23 10.02 -11.11
C GLY A 27 -3.45 11.30 -10.31
N GLU A 28 -3.35 11.24 -8.98
CA GLU A 28 -3.27 12.42 -8.12
C GLU A 28 -1.83 12.96 -8.15
N THR A 29 -1.71 14.27 -8.36
CA THR A 29 -0.43 15.00 -8.33
C THR A 29 -0.44 15.91 -7.11
N ASN A 30 0.72 16.11 -6.47
CA ASN A 30 0.88 17.02 -5.33
C ASN A 30 0.28 16.53 -4.01
N ILE A 31 0.45 15.24 -3.68
CA ILE A 31 0.16 14.72 -2.34
C ILE A 31 1.37 14.99 -1.46
N THR A 32 1.15 15.68 -0.34
CA THR A 32 2.19 15.94 0.66
C THR A 32 2.49 14.69 1.48
N ALA A 33 3.72 14.52 1.96
CA ALA A 33 4.10 13.37 2.80
C ALA A 33 3.19 13.18 4.03
N SER A 34 2.68 14.26 4.62
CA SER A 34 1.76 14.22 5.77
C SER A 34 0.35 13.76 5.42
N THR A 35 -0.12 14.03 4.20
CA THR A 35 -1.44 13.57 3.73
C THR A 35 -1.38 12.18 3.09
N PHE A 36 -0.21 11.77 2.60
CA PHE A 36 0.01 10.47 1.99
C PHE A 36 -0.23 9.32 2.97
N PHE A 37 0.18 9.48 4.24
CA PHE A 37 0.00 8.49 5.31
C PHE A 37 -1.17 8.81 6.25
N SER A 38 -2.02 9.77 5.88
CA SER A 38 -3.28 10.00 6.58
C SER A 38 -4.33 9.05 6.02
N PHE A 39 -4.63 7.99 6.75
CA PHE A 39 -5.65 7.03 6.36
C PHE A 39 -6.74 6.92 7.43
N PRO A 40 -7.99 6.64 7.04
CA PRO A 40 -9.10 6.53 7.97
C PRO A 40 -8.89 5.37 8.95
N PRO A 41 -9.36 5.48 10.21
CA PRO A 41 -9.19 4.40 11.16
C PRO A 41 -10.00 3.17 10.73
N GLY A 42 -9.32 2.03 10.59
CA GLY A 42 -9.89 0.75 10.22
C GLY A 42 -9.47 -0.39 11.16
N PRO A 43 -9.84 -1.64 10.86
CA PRO A 43 -9.56 -2.79 11.72
C PRO A 43 -8.06 -3.15 11.79
N TYR A 44 -7.25 -2.57 10.90
CA TYR A 44 -5.78 -2.63 10.88
C TYR A 44 -5.09 -1.63 11.84
N THR A 45 -5.82 -0.66 12.39
CA THR A 45 -5.26 0.33 13.34
C THR A 45 -4.80 -0.29 14.66
N GLN A 46 -5.49 -1.34 15.12
CA GLN A 46 -5.15 -2.01 16.36
C GLN A 46 -3.86 -2.85 16.25
N PRO A 47 -3.64 -3.64 15.18
CA PRO A 47 -2.38 -4.38 15.00
C PRO A 47 -1.21 -3.54 14.46
N CYS A 48 -1.46 -2.54 13.62
CA CYS A 48 -0.39 -1.80 12.91
C CYS A 48 -0.30 -0.31 13.26
N GLY A 49 -1.34 0.28 13.84
CA GLY A 49 -1.42 1.71 14.12
C GLY A 49 -0.36 2.17 15.12
N ALA A 50 -0.54 1.89 16.41
CA ALA A 50 0.33 2.42 17.46
C ALA A 50 1.80 1.96 17.37
N ALA A 51 2.04 0.74 16.90
CA ALA A 51 3.38 0.15 16.91
C ALA A 51 4.26 0.60 15.71
N PHE A 52 3.65 0.91 14.56
CA PHE A 52 4.39 1.16 13.33
C PHE A 52 3.92 2.46 12.65
N CYS A 53 2.63 2.59 12.38
CA CYS A 53 2.13 3.69 11.58
C CYS A 53 2.10 5.03 12.33
N ASP A 54 1.76 5.03 13.61
CA ASP A 54 1.82 6.25 14.45
C ASP A 54 3.28 6.72 14.62
N VAL A 55 4.23 5.78 14.64
CA VAL A 55 5.67 6.06 14.71
C VAL A 55 6.18 6.64 13.38
N ALA A 56 5.67 6.15 12.25
CA ALA A 56 5.98 6.69 10.92
C ALA A 56 5.39 8.09 10.74
N VAL A 57 4.12 8.30 11.12
CA VAL A 57 3.46 9.62 11.09
C VAL A 57 4.19 10.60 12.01
N SER A 58 4.59 10.15 13.21
CA SER A 58 5.36 10.98 14.13
C SER A 58 6.72 11.37 13.53
N ALA A 59 7.44 10.43 12.90
CA ALA A 59 8.71 10.73 12.24
C ALA A 59 8.56 11.71 11.07
N ILE A 60 7.48 11.62 10.30
CA ILE A 60 7.16 12.59 9.25
C ILE A 60 6.84 13.96 9.85
N SER A 61 6.13 14.00 10.97
CA SER A 61 5.78 15.26 11.65
C SER A 61 6.95 15.92 12.39
N GLU A 62 7.94 15.13 12.79
CA GLU A 62 9.20 15.59 13.37
C GLU A 62 10.10 16.23 12.30
N CYS A 63 9.97 15.78 11.05
CA CYS A 63 10.56 16.46 9.92
C CYS A 63 9.78 17.73 9.60
N ALA A 64 10.50 18.85 9.42
CA ALA A 64 9.87 20.04 8.84
C ALA A 64 9.33 19.68 7.45
N ALA A 65 8.15 20.20 7.10
CA ALA A 65 7.45 19.85 5.87
C ALA A 65 8.31 20.07 4.59
N ASP A 66 9.22 21.06 4.62
CA ASP A 66 10.12 21.40 3.51
C ASP A 66 11.48 20.66 3.58
N ASP A 67 11.73 19.86 4.63
CA ASP A 67 13.00 19.15 4.81
C ASP A 67 12.96 17.79 4.11
N ASN A 68 13.11 17.84 2.80
CA ASN A 68 13.21 16.66 1.95
C ASN A 68 14.35 15.71 2.38
N SER A 69 15.40 16.22 3.02
CA SER A 69 16.50 15.38 3.51
C SER A 69 16.11 14.56 4.75
N CYS A 70 15.31 15.15 5.64
CA CYS A 70 14.74 14.47 6.80
C CYS A 70 13.66 13.46 6.39
N LEU A 71 12.75 13.87 5.49
CA LEU A 71 11.68 13.01 4.98
C LEU A 71 12.26 11.81 4.22
N CYS A 72 13.28 12.04 3.39
CA CYS A 72 13.94 10.99 2.62
C CYS A 72 15.11 10.32 3.35
N SER A 73 15.23 10.52 4.66
CA SER A 73 16.24 9.83 5.46
C SER A 73 15.98 8.33 5.52
N ALA A 74 17.05 7.55 5.72
CA ALA A 74 16.95 6.09 5.85
C ALA A 74 16.08 5.68 7.06
N ASP A 75 16.10 6.45 8.14
CA ASP A 75 15.29 6.19 9.34
C ASP A 75 13.79 6.43 9.10
N THR A 76 13.43 7.57 8.51
CA THR A 76 12.02 7.91 8.22
C THR A 76 11.44 6.93 7.19
N SER A 77 12.18 6.68 6.10
CA SER A 77 11.77 5.74 5.07
C SER A 77 11.65 4.30 5.58
N LYS A 78 12.53 3.87 6.50
CA LYS A 78 12.39 2.56 7.15
C LYS A 78 11.12 2.46 7.98
N LYS A 79 10.81 3.46 8.81
CA LYS A 79 9.57 3.48 9.63
C LYS A 79 8.33 3.43 8.75
N ILE A 80 8.33 4.15 7.63
CA ILE A 80 7.29 4.10 6.62
C ILE A 80 7.15 2.69 6.05
N ASN A 81 8.26 2.08 5.62
CA ASN A 81 8.25 0.72 5.08
C ASN A 81 7.74 -0.30 6.09
N ASP A 82 8.10 -0.16 7.37
CA ASP A 82 7.66 -1.05 8.45
C ASP A 82 6.13 -0.93 8.68
N CYS A 83 5.56 0.28 8.61
CA CYS A 83 4.10 0.49 8.66
C CYS A 83 3.39 -0.17 7.47
N GLU A 84 3.87 0.08 6.25
CA GLU A 84 3.29 -0.48 5.03
C GLU A 84 3.41 -2.01 4.99
N GLN A 85 4.54 -2.55 5.46
CA GLN A 85 4.75 -4.00 5.61
C GLN A 85 3.73 -4.61 6.58
N CYS A 86 3.48 -3.97 7.73
CA CYS A 86 2.46 -4.45 8.67
C CYS A 86 1.06 -4.44 8.05
N LEU A 87 0.69 -3.35 7.37
CA LEU A 87 -0.60 -3.22 6.70
C LEU A 87 -0.78 -4.30 5.62
N PHE A 88 0.23 -4.52 4.80
CA PHE A 88 0.21 -5.55 3.76
C PHE A 88 0.07 -6.96 4.34
N GLU A 89 0.80 -7.29 5.40
CA GLU A 89 0.63 -8.58 6.09
C GLU A 89 -0.76 -8.74 6.69
N TYR A 90 -1.36 -7.66 7.20
CA TYR A 90 -2.72 -7.67 7.73
C TYR A 90 -3.77 -7.96 6.64
N PHE A 91 -3.70 -7.25 5.50
CA PHE A 91 -4.64 -7.46 4.39
C PHE A 91 -4.48 -8.86 3.78
N ILE A 92 -3.25 -9.36 3.67
CA ILE A 92 -2.98 -10.73 3.25
C ILE A 92 -3.63 -11.75 4.20
N ARG A 93 -3.49 -11.57 5.52
CA ARG A 93 -4.02 -12.52 6.52
C ARG A 93 -5.53 -12.52 6.59
N THR A 94 -6.15 -11.36 6.34
CA THR A 94 -7.60 -11.19 6.45
C THR A 94 -8.32 -11.42 5.12
N ASP A 95 -7.59 -11.55 4.02
CA ASP A 95 -8.13 -11.62 2.65
C ASP A 95 -9.13 -10.49 2.37
N THR A 96 -8.84 -9.30 2.91
CA THR A 96 -9.68 -8.11 2.73
C THR A 96 -9.02 -7.15 1.76
N VAL A 97 -9.83 -6.59 0.87
CA VAL A 97 -9.39 -5.53 -0.02
C VAL A 97 -9.42 -4.22 0.77
N PRO A 98 -8.29 -3.48 0.86
CA PRO A 98 -8.27 -2.19 1.52
C PRO A 98 -9.23 -1.21 0.82
N SER A 99 -9.97 -0.42 1.62
CA SER A 99 -10.85 0.64 1.09
C SER A 99 -10.06 1.74 0.39
N ASP A 100 -8.83 1.99 0.86
CA ASP A 100 -7.89 2.92 0.26
C ASP A 100 -6.78 2.16 -0.49
N HIS A 101 -6.64 2.47 -1.78
CA HIS A 101 -5.63 1.87 -2.66
C HIS A 101 -4.17 2.21 -2.27
N LYS A 102 -3.98 3.11 -1.31
CA LYS A 102 -2.66 3.54 -0.81
C LYS A 102 -2.13 2.58 0.26
N LEU A 103 -3.01 1.87 0.97
CA LEU A 103 -2.67 1.04 2.11
C LEU A 103 -2.07 -0.31 1.71
N GLY A 104 -0.87 -0.62 2.22
CA GLY A 104 -0.18 -1.88 1.95
C GLY A 104 0.20 -2.05 0.48
N ALA A 105 0.32 -0.96 -0.28
CA ALA A 105 0.56 -1.01 -1.71
C ALA A 105 2.05 -0.81 -2.03
N SER A 106 2.66 -1.74 -2.76
CA SER A 106 4.06 -1.60 -3.21
C SER A 106 4.25 -0.42 -4.16
N THR A 107 3.20 -0.05 -4.88
CA THR A 107 3.17 1.16 -5.71
C THR A 107 3.27 2.43 -4.86
N ALA A 108 2.77 2.44 -3.61
CA ALA A 108 2.74 3.61 -2.74
C ALA A 108 4.15 3.92 -2.22
N VAL A 109 4.86 2.92 -1.69
CA VAL A 109 6.27 3.08 -1.30
C VAL A 109 7.20 3.34 -2.49
N THR A 110 6.88 2.81 -3.68
CA THR A 110 7.66 3.12 -4.89
C THR A 110 7.47 4.57 -5.32
N ALA A 111 6.25 5.12 -5.19
CA ALA A 111 5.98 6.53 -5.43
C ALA A 111 6.74 7.42 -4.44
N TYR A 112 6.78 7.05 -3.15
CA TYR A 112 7.58 7.73 -2.13
C TYR A 112 9.07 7.73 -2.47
N ALA A 113 9.63 6.56 -2.83
CA ALA A 113 11.03 6.43 -3.24
C ALA A 113 11.36 7.31 -4.46
N THR A 114 10.43 7.40 -5.40
CA THR A 114 10.57 8.21 -6.61
C THR A 114 10.53 9.70 -6.31
N ALA A 115 9.63 10.13 -5.41
CA ALA A 115 9.58 11.51 -4.93
C ALA A 115 10.90 11.90 -4.25
N CYS A 116 11.43 11.03 -3.38
CA CYS A 116 12.73 11.26 -2.74
C CYS A 116 13.90 11.34 -3.71
N LYS A 117 13.88 10.55 -4.78
CA LYS A 117 14.88 10.66 -5.85
C LYS A 117 14.75 11.97 -6.63
N THR A 118 13.53 12.42 -6.87
CA THR A 118 13.26 13.62 -7.69
C THR A 118 13.55 14.90 -6.92
N ASP A 119 13.11 14.98 -5.67
CA ASP A 119 13.11 16.22 -4.88
C ASP A 119 14.32 16.32 -3.94
N ALA A 120 14.93 15.19 -3.54
CA ALA A 120 16.09 15.14 -2.64
C ALA A 120 17.34 14.53 -3.28
N ASN A 121 17.25 13.96 -4.49
CA ASN A 121 18.31 13.16 -5.12
C ASN A 121 18.81 11.98 -4.25
N ILE A 122 17.92 11.42 -3.42
CA ILE A 122 18.20 10.27 -2.56
C ILE A 122 17.52 9.03 -3.14
N THR A 123 18.31 7.99 -3.40
CA THR A 123 17.78 6.68 -3.83
C THR A 123 17.49 5.82 -2.62
N LEU A 124 16.22 5.49 -2.41
CA LEU A 124 15.75 4.60 -1.37
C LEU A 124 15.35 3.25 -1.97
N ALA A 125 15.78 2.16 -1.35
CA ALA A 125 15.32 0.82 -1.68
C ALA A 125 14.18 0.43 -0.72
N LEU A 126 12.97 0.92 -1.03
CA LEU A 126 11.76 0.51 -0.32
C LEU A 126 11.06 -0.62 -1.08
N GLY A 127 10.45 -1.54 -0.35
CA GLY A 127 9.76 -2.67 -0.95
C GLY A 127 9.08 -3.50 0.12
N LEU A 128 7.84 -3.88 -0.15
CA LEU A 128 7.12 -4.82 0.69
C LEU A 128 7.52 -6.24 0.29
N THR A 129 7.77 -7.05 1.31
CA THR A 129 8.09 -8.47 1.14
C THR A 129 6.88 -9.30 1.53
N LEU A 130 6.66 -10.42 0.84
CA LEU A 130 5.62 -11.34 1.27
C LEU A 130 6.12 -12.09 2.52
N PRO A 131 5.26 -12.25 3.54
CA PRO A 131 5.64 -13.01 4.72
C PRO A 131 5.91 -14.46 4.30
N SER A 132 6.93 -15.09 4.90
CA SER A 132 7.34 -16.47 4.59
C SER A 132 6.26 -17.53 4.83
N SER A 133 5.21 -17.16 5.58
CA SER A 133 4.03 -17.98 5.85
C SER A 133 2.93 -17.85 4.78
N TRP A 134 3.07 -16.94 3.82
CA TRP A 134 2.13 -16.80 2.71
C TRP A 134 2.34 -17.93 1.70
N GLN A 135 1.60 -19.01 1.92
CA GLN A 135 1.22 -19.93 0.86
C GLN A 135 0.29 -19.11 -0.03
N GLY A 136 0.72 -18.70 -1.23
CA GLY A 136 -0.05 -17.75 -2.03
C GLY A 136 -1.47 -18.17 -2.36
N SER A 137 -2.08 -17.52 -3.35
CA SER A 137 -3.04 -18.26 -4.17
C SER A 137 -2.26 -19.48 -4.64
N GLN A 138 -2.44 -20.61 -3.95
CA GLN A 138 -2.05 -21.89 -4.47
C GLN A 138 -2.94 -21.93 -5.70
N VAL A 139 -2.35 -21.56 -6.84
CA VAL A 139 -2.77 -22.10 -8.12
C VAL A 139 -2.87 -23.56 -7.76
N LEU A 140 -4.11 -24.03 -7.62
CA LEU A 140 -4.38 -25.42 -7.39
C LEU A 140 -3.84 -26.02 -8.67
N VAL A 141 -2.55 -26.35 -8.68
CA VAL A 141 -1.90 -27.15 -9.70
C VAL A 141 -2.52 -28.50 -9.41
N LEU A 142 -3.76 -28.61 -9.89
CA LEU A 142 -4.57 -29.79 -9.84
C LEU A 142 -3.68 -30.79 -10.54
N ASN A 143 -3.10 -31.71 -9.74
CA ASN A 143 -2.14 -32.70 -10.21
C ASN A 143 -2.69 -33.23 -11.54
N THR A 144 -1.91 -33.23 -12.61
CA THR A 144 -2.34 -33.61 -13.96
C THR A 144 -3.35 -34.77 -14.00
N PRO A 145 -3.20 -35.88 -13.25
CA PRO A 145 -4.20 -36.94 -13.13
C PRO A 145 -5.58 -36.49 -12.62
N VAL A 146 -5.66 -35.60 -11.62
CA VAL A 146 -6.93 -35.11 -11.06
C VAL A 146 -7.66 -34.22 -12.08
N THR A 147 -6.93 -33.39 -12.82
CA THR A 147 -7.49 -32.58 -13.91
C THR A 147 -8.03 -33.43 -15.05
N VAL A 148 -7.28 -34.47 -15.44
CA VAL A 148 -7.71 -35.42 -16.47
C VAL A 148 -8.96 -36.19 -16.03
N LEU A 149 -9.05 -36.60 -14.76
CA LEU A 149 -10.25 -37.25 -14.22
C LEU A 149 -11.45 -36.30 -14.23
N ALA A 150 -11.30 -35.08 -13.72
CA ALA A 150 -12.40 -34.11 -13.66
C ALA A 150 -12.91 -33.70 -15.06
N VAL A 151 -12.00 -33.40 -15.98
CA VAL A 151 -12.34 -33.03 -17.37
C VAL A 151 -12.85 -34.25 -18.14
N GLY A 152 -12.28 -35.44 -17.90
CA GLY A 152 -12.69 -36.69 -18.54
C GLY A 152 -14.12 -37.09 -18.17
N PHE A 153 -14.45 -37.14 -16.88
CA PHE A 153 -15.82 -37.44 -16.44
C PHE A 153 -16.81 -36.36 -16.88
N GLY A 154 -16.43 -35.08 -16.81
CA GLY A 154 -17.24 -33.97 -17.31
C GLY A 154 -17.53 -34.08 -18.81
N GLY A 155 -16.52 -34.45 -19.61
CA GLY A 155 -16.65 -34.66 -21.05
C GLY A 155 -17.54 -35.85 -21.42
N ILE A 156 -17.40 -36.98 -20.72
CA ILE A 156 -18.22 -38.18 -20.95
C ILE A 156 -19.69 -37.91 -20.61
N LEU A 157 -19.95 -37.25 -19.47
CA LEU A 157 -21.32 -36.90 -19.07
C LEU A 157 -21.94 -35.86 -20.01
N GLY A 158 -21.16 -34.84 -20.41
CA GLY A 158 -21.61 -33.83 -21.37
C GLY A 158 -21.94 -34.40 -22.75
N MET A 159 -21.08 -35.27 -23.27
CA MET A 159 -21.32 -35.98 -24.54
C MET A 159 -22.53 -36.92 -24.44
N GLY A 160 -22.71 -37.60 -23.30
CA GLY A 160 -23.89 -38.45 -23.05
C GLY A 160 -25.20 -37.66 -23.08
N LEU A 161 -25.24 -36.48 -22.47
CA LEU A 161 -26.40 -35.60 -22.52
C LEU A 161 -26.70 -35.10 -23.94
N LEU A 162 -25.68 -34.70 -24.70
CA LEU A 162 -25.84 -34.29 -26.10
C LEU A 162 -26.38 -35.44 -26.97
N TYR A 163 -25.91 -36.66 -26.75
CA TYR A 163 -26.39 -37.84 -27.48
C TYR A 163 -27.87 -38.14 -27.17
N ILE A 164 -28.28 -38.04 -25.90
CA ILE A 164 -29.69 -38.22 -25.49
C ILE A 164 -30.57 -37.13 -26.11
N MET A 165 -30.16 -35.86 -26.05
CA MET A 165 -30.94 -34.77 -26.67
C MET A 165 -31.01 -34.89 -28.20
N SER A 166 -29.99 -35.45 -28.85
CA SER A 166 -29.97 -35.65 -30.30
C SER A 166 -30.86 -36.81 -30.78
N ASN A 167 -31.25 -37.72 -29.89
CA ASN A 167 -32.12 -38.86 -30.19
C ASN A 167 -33.54 -38.71 -29.62
N LEU A 168 -33.82 -37.62 -28.90
CA LEU A 168 -35.17 -37.19 -28.53
C LEU A 168 -35.77 -36.37 -29.69
N SER A 169 -36.04 -37.04 -30.80
CA SER A 169 -36.85 -36.55 -31.92
C SER A 169 -38.09 -37.41 -32.08
#